data_AF-A0A182FE79-F1
#
_entry.id   AF-A0A182FE79-F1
#
_cell.length_a   1.000
_cell.length_b   1.000
_cell.length_c   1.000
_cell.angle_alpha   90.00
_cell.angle_beta   90.00
_cell.angle_gamma   90.00
#
_symmetry.space_group_name_H-M   'P 1'
#
loop_
_entity.id
_entity.type
_entity.pdbx_description
1 polymer ?
#
loop_
_entity_poly.entity_id
_entity_poly.type
_entity_poly.pdbx_seq_one_letter_code
_entity_poly.pdbx_strand_id
1 'polypeptide(L)'
;MHTKIAGNKVWLLLLATMCVIWRLQPATATWQSQQNSNPAITQFGTPAANLQQCFEKTIFARSRSPAAVSHQAVAARRTIELVRVETLDDTYGGATVEIIGGAINTVNIVLSIADGNRKPLFKSNIKVTMFCAPPSDKTQNMHFHRTSDRTRLRFRPVELLLISLLLISGTSMVSGNSFSVTGNNLIVQLGTYAANLKQCFYQRIFAGTLSPETVTFTDQNGKSINFVTVETDQAIDYGGVSATVASGTLETSTSVSIRISTAPRTALFQNNVDVRMFCAP
;
A
#
# COMPACT_ATOMS: atom_id res chain seq x y z
N MET A 1 -16.13 23.00 -63.22
CA MET A 1 -16.49 22.12 -62.08
C MET A 1 -15.40 21.08 -61.92
N HIS A 2 -14.63 21.11 -60.83
CA HIS A 2 -13.97 19.95 -60.20
C HIS A 2 -13.26 20.45 -58.93
N THR A 3 -13.94 20.32 -57.80
CA THR A 3 -13.39 20.57 -56.47
C THR A 3 -12.60 19.33 -56.02
N LYS A 4 -11.32 19.53 -55.67
CA LYS A 4 -10.40 18.50 -55.17
C LYS A 4 -10.71 18.19 -53.70
N ILE A 5 -10.91 16.91 -53.43
CA ILE A 5 -11.21 16.29 -52.13
C ILE A 5 -9.96 16.35 -51.24
N ALA A 6 -9.98 17.20 -50.22
CA ALA A 6 -8.99 17.24 -49.14
C ALA A 6 -9.53 16.47 -47.92
N GLY A 7 -9.63 15.15 -48.02
CA GLY A 7 -10.25 14.30 -46.98
C GLY A 7 -9.34 13.27 -46.30
N ASN A 8 -8.13 13.00 -46.82
CA ASN A 8 -7.38 11.80 -46.42
C ASN A 8 -6.32 11.99 -45.32
N LYS A 9 -5.93 13.22 -44.98
CA LYS A 9 -4.83 13.42 -44.02
C LYS A 9 -5.26 13.34 -42.54
N VAL A 10 -6.52 13.66 -42.25
CA VAL A 10 -7.03 13.65 -40.86
C VAL A 10 -7.28 12.22 -40.36
N TRP A 11 -7.76 11.33 -41.24
CA TRP A 11 -8.00 9.93 -40.91
C TRP A 11 -6.71 9.16 -40.62
N LEU A 12 -5.63 9.45 -41.34
CA LEU A 12 -4.32 8.84 -41.11
C LEU A 12 -3.72 9.23 -39.75
N LEU A 13 -3.99 10.45 -39.26
CA LEU A 13 -3.47 10.91 -37.97
C LEU A 13 -4.23 10.30 -36.77
N LEU A 14 -5.55 10.08 -36.92
CA LEU A 14 -6.38 9.45 -35.88
C LEU A 14 -6.08 7.94 -35.72
N LEU A 15 -5.78 7.23 -36.81
CA LEU A 15 -5.37 5.83 -36.76
C LEU A 15 -3.98 5.64 -36.13
N ALA A 16 -3.06 6.59 -36.35
CA ALA A 16 -1.73 6.55 -35.77
C ALA A 16 -1.74 6.78 -34.24
N THR A 17 -2.57 7.69 -33.74
CA THR A 17 -2.67 7.97 -32.29
C THR A 17 -3.35 6.85 -31.51
N MET A 18 -4.34 6.16 -32.08
CA MET A 18 -4.94 4.98 -31.43
C MET A 18 -3.95 3.81 -31.26
N CYS A 19 -3.01 3.60 -32.19
CA CYS A 19 -2.00 2.53 -32.04
C CYS A 19 -1.00 2.78 -30.90
N VAL A 20 -0.70 4.04 -30.58
CA VAL A 20 0.24 4.37 -29.48
C VAL A 20 -0.41 4.15 -28.12
N ILE A 21 -1.70 4.42 -27.98
CA ILE A 21 -2.45 4.24 -26.72
C ILE A 21 -2.61 2.74 -26.37
N TRP A 22 -2.68 1.85 -27.36
CA TRP A 22 -2.72 0.40 -27.13
C TRP A 22 -1.38 -0.23 -26.77
N ARG A 23 -0.25 0.46 -26.99
CA ARG A 23 1.08 -0.01 -26.54
C ARG A 23 1.47 0.50 -25.15
N LEU A 24 0.68 1.41 -24.58
CA LEU A 24 0.78 1.85 -23.19
C LEU A 24 -0.15 1.02 -22.30
N GLN A 25 -0.14 -0.30 -22.47
CA GLN A 25 -0.60 -1.17 -21.39
C GLN A 25 0.45 -1.09 -20.29
N PRO A 26 0.09 -0.77 -19.03
CA PRO A 26 1.02 -0.90 -17.91
C PRO A 26 1.50 -2.35 -17.91
N ALA A 27 2.81 -2.54 -18.04
CA ALA A 27 3.42 -3.85 -17.89
C ALA A 27 3.03 -4.36 -16.50
N THR A 28 2.06 -5.28 -16.46
CA THR A 28 1.84 -6.11 -15.28
C THR A 28 3.11 -6.93 -15.13
N ALA A 29 3.99 -6.49 -14.23
CA ALA A 29 5.14 -7.25 -13.82
C ALA A 29 4.62 -8.60 -13.31
N THR A 30 4.76 -9.63 -14.14
CA THR A 30 4.49 -11.01 -13.76
C THR A 30 5.64 -11.42 -12.86
N TRP A 31 5.47 -11.15 -11.56
CA TRP A 31 6.40 -11.60 -10.54
C TRP A 31 6.30 -13.12 -10.46
N GLN A 32 7.18 -13.81 -11.17
CA GLN A 32 7.32 -15.25 -11.02
C GLN A 32 7.81 -15.51 -9.60
N SER A 33 7.02 -16.23 -8.80
CA SER A 33 7.54 -16.89 -7.61
C SER A 33 8.75 -17.70 -8.05
N GLN A 34 9.86 -17.58 -7.31
CA GLN A 34 11.03 -18.37 -7.64
C GLN A 34 10.64 -19.83 -7.36
N GLN A 35 10.62 -20.66 -8.40
CA GLN A 35 10.10 -22.03 -8.34
C GLN A 35 10.95 -22.85 -7.35
N ASN A 36 10.50 -22.91 -6.11
CA ASN A 36 10.91 -23.92 -5.15
C ASN A 36 10.25 -25.24 -5.60
N SER A 37 11.01 -26.33 -5.62
CA SER A 37 10.50 -27.66 -6.00
C SER A 37 9.51 -28.22 -4.98
N ASN A 38 9.44 -27.66 -3.78
CA ASN A 38 8.43 -28.00 -2.79
C ASN A 38 7.14 -27.19 -3.05
N PRO A 39 6.02 -27.83 -3.45
CA PRO A 39 4.76 -27.13 -3.69
C PRO A 39 4.21 -26.46 -2.43
N ALA A 40 4.62 -26.88 -1.22
CA ALA A 40 4.20 -26.28 0.04
C ALA A 40 4.89 -24.93 0.35
N ILE A 41 5.89 -24.54 -0.43
CA ILE A 41 6.66 -23.31 -0.18
C ILE A 41 6.54 -22.39 -1.40
N THR A 42 6.00 -21.19 -1.18
CA THR A 42 6.04 -20.11 -2.16
C THR A 42 7.02 -19.04 -1.68
N GLN A 43 7.94 -18.66 -2.56
CA GLN A 43 8.99 -17.70 -2.24
C GLN A 43 9.04 -16.56 -3.26
N PHE A 44 9.22 -15.34 -2.75
CA PHE A 44 9.47 -14.14 -3.53
C PHE A 44 10.77 -13.49 -3.08
N GLY A 45 11.56 -13.01 -4.04
CA GLY A 45 12.88 -12.43 -3.78
C GLY A 45 14.01 -13.47 -3.75
N THR A 46 15.24 -12.98 -3.64
CA THR A 46 16.45 -13.82 -3.68
C THR A 46 16.96 -14.07 -2.27
N PRO A 47 17.17 -15.32 -1.85
CA PRO A 47 17.73 -15.60 -0.53
C PRO A 47 19.18 -15.10 -0.45
N ALA A 48 19.52 -14.38 0.62
CA ALA A 48 20.86 -13.91 0.90
C ALA A 48 21.26 -14.20 2.36
N ALA A 49 22.55 -14.45 2.59
CA ALA A 49 23.06 -14.92 3.89
C ALA A 49 22.97 -13.90 5.03
N ASN A 50 22.78 -12.62 4.70
CA ASN A 50 22.76 -11.49 5.64
C ASN A 50 21.34 -10.98 5.94
N LEU A 51 20.30 -11.63 5.44
CA LEU A 51 18.91 -11.22 5.70
C LEU A 51 18.53 -11.55 7.14
N GLN A 52 17.85 -10.62 7.81
CA GLN A 52 17.32 -10.81 9.15
C GLN A 52 15.81 -10.98 9.10
N GLN A 53 15.28 -11.96 9.83
CA GLN A 53 13.84 -12.10 10.00
C GLN A 53 13.30 -10.83 10.67
N CYS A 54 12.35 -10.16 9.99
CA CYS A 54 11.74 -8.91 10.47
C CYS A 54 10.25 -9.06 10.73
N PHE A 55 9.62 -10.11 10.20
CA PHE A 55 8.21 -10.40 10.41
C PHE A 55 7.95 -11.89 10.34
N GLU A 56 7.09 -12.35 11.25
CA GLU A 56 6.54 -13.70 11.22
C GLU A 56 5.06 -13.64 11.61
N LYS A 57 4.22 -14.29 10.82
CA LYS A 57 2.80 -14.47 11.13
C LYS A 57 2.38 -15.86 10.70
N THR A 58 1.58 -16.52 11.54
CA THR A 58 0.95 -17.80 11.21
C THR A 58 -0.54 -17.57 10.98
N ILE A 59 -1.04 -18.02 9.83
CA ILE A 59 -2.47 -18.17 9.57
C ILE A 59 -2.83 -19.59 9.98
N PHE A 60 -3.79 -19.76 10.87
CA PHE A 60 -4.13 -21.08 11.38
C PHE A 60 -5.04 -21.84 10.41
N ALA A 61 -4.97 -23.17 10.47
CA ALA A 61 -5.89 -24.05 9.79
C ALA A 61 -7.33 -23.72 10.21
N ARG A 62 -8.26 -23.88 9.27
CA ARG A 62 -9.68 -23.48 9.35
C ARG A 62 -9.93 -21.98 9.36
N SER A 63 -8.90 -21.13 9.27
CA SER A 63 -9.12 -19.71 9.02
C SER A 63 -9.66 -19.45 7.62
N ARG A 64 -10.42 -18.36 7.45
CA ARG A 64 -10.97 -17.98 6.12
C ARG A 64 -9.89 -17.68 5.09
N SER A 65 -10.13 -18.18 3.87
CA SER A 65 -9.34 -17.96 2.67
C SER A 65 -10.21 -17.24 1.61
N PRO A 66 -9.69 -16.20 0.90
CA PRO A 66 -8.33 -15.67 1.01
C PRO A 66 -8.11 -14.82 2.27
N ALA A 67 -6.87 -14.79 2.75
CA ALA A 67 -6.41 -13.92 3.83
C ALA A 67 -5.39 -12.91 3.31
N ALA A 68 -5.43 -11.69 3.86
CA ALA A 68 -4.45 -10.65 3.57
C ALA A 68 -3.43 -10.56 4.70
N VAL A 69 -2.14 -10.55 4.35
CA VAL A 69 -1.03 -10.31 5.27
C VAL A 69 -0.25 -9.12 4.76
N SER A 70 -0.16 -8.07 5.57
CA SER A 70 0.73 -6.95 5.25
C SER A 70 1.79 -6.76 6.31
N HIS A 71 2.93 -6.27 5.88
CA HIS A 71 3.99 -5.84 6.79
C HIS A 71 4.63 -4.56 6.28
N GLN A 72 5.08 -3.76 7.23
CA GLN A 72 5.74 -2.50 6.99
C GLN A 72 7.02 -2.42 7.84
N ALA A 73 8.18 -2.57 7.20
CA ALA A 73 9.51 -2.60 7.81
C ALA A 73 10.07 -1.18 8.12
N VAL A 74 9.17 -0.22 8.38
CA VAL A 74 9.49 1.22 8.47
C VAL A 74 10.15 1.59 9.79
N ALA A 75 9.81 0.92 10.89
CA ALA A 75 10.45 1.14 12.19
C ALA A 75 11.97 0.89 12.14
N ALA A 76 12.43 0.07 11.20
CA ALA A 76 13.84 -0.30 11.07
C ALA A 76 14.55 0.35 9.85
N ARG A 77 13.83 1.12 9.00
CA ARG A 77 14.31 1.60 7.68
C ARG A 77 14.91 0.49 6.82
N ARG A 78 14.30 -0.70 6.86
CA ARG A 78 14.79 -1.88 6.12
C ARG A 78 13.87 -2.17 4.94
N THR A 79 14.45 -2.67 3.86
CA THR A 79 13.73 -3.21 2.71
C THR A 79 13.41 -4.68 2.95
N ILE A 80 12.23 -5.12 2.55
CA ILE A 80 11.81 -6.53 2.57
C ILE A 80 12.38 -7.19 1.32
N GLU A 81 13.43 -7.99 1.47
CA GLU A 81 14.16 -8.56 0.32
C GLU A 81 13.74 -10.00 0.03
N LEU A 82 13.16 -10.68 1.02
CA LEU A 82 12.69 -12.04 0.87
C LEU A 82 11.38 -12.28 1.61
N VAL A 83 10.43 -12.92 0.94
CA VAL A 83 9.19 -13.40 1.53
C VAL A 83 9.10 -14.90 1.29
N ARG A 84 8.89 -15.64 2.37
CA ARG A 84 8.70 -17.09 2.37
C ARG A 84 7.34 -17.40 2.99
N VAL A 85 6.50 -18.08 2.23
CA VAL A 85 5.19 -18.57 2.68
C VAL A 85 5.21 -20.08 2.63
N GLU A 86 4.94 -20.71 3.76
CA GLU A 86 5.03 -22.16 3.93
C GLU A 86 3.73 -22.71 4.46
N THR A 87 3.20 -23.72 3.77
CA THR A 87 2.15 -24.57 4.31
C THR A 87 2.81 -25.63 5.19
N LEU A 88 2.46 -25.66 6.49
CA LEU A 88 3.14 -26.52 7.48
C LEU A 88 2.76 -28.01 7.38
N ASP A 89 1.69 -28.33 6.65
CA ASP A 89 1.28 -29.69 6.29
C ASP A 89 1.09 -29.75 4.77
N ASP A 90 1.97 -30.48 4.11
CA ASP A 90 2.05 -30.59 2.65
C ASP A 90 1.03 -31.55 2.05
N THR A 91 0.31 -32.31 2.89
CA THR A 91 -0.73 -33.29 2.49
C THR A 91 -1.82 -32.65 1.62
N TYR A 92 -2.06 -31.34 1.76
CA TYR A 92 -3.14 -30.62 1.09
C TYR A 92 -2.68 -29.70 -0.05
N GLY A 93 -1.40 -29.74 -0.41
CA GLY A 93 -0.77 -28.83 -1.37
C GLY A 93 -0.45 -27.45 -0.78
N GLY A 94 0.23 -26.61 -1.56
CA GLY A 94 0.62 -25.27 -1.12
C GLY A 94 -0.50 -24.23 -1.20
N ALA A 95 -0.33 -23.18 -0.40
CA ALA A 95 -1.12 -21.97 -0.53
C ALA A 95 -0.73 -21.21 -1.82
N THR A 96 -1.72 -20.69 -2.53
CA THR A 96 -1.46 -19.74 -3.62
C THR A 96 -1.24 -18.36 -3.03
N VAL A 97 -0.12 -17.73 -3.36
CA VAL A 97 0.25 -16.41 -2.84
C VAL A 97 0.39 -15.42 -3.99
N GLU A 98 -0.17 -14.23 -3.82
CA GLU A 98 -0.06 -13.12 -4.75
C GLU A 98 0.32 -11.85 -3.99
N ILE A 99 1.25 -11.07 -4.54
CA ILE A 99 1.55 -9.73 -4.02
C ILE A 99 0.49 -8.78 -4.59
N ILE A 100 -0.41 -8.30 -3.74
CA ILE A 100 -1.51 -7.39 -4.13
C ILE A 100 -1.21 -5.92 -3.80
N GLY A 101 -0.11 -5.64 -3.13
CA GLY A 101 0.34 -4.28 -2.82
C GLY A 101 1.81 -4.24 -2.39
N GLY A 102 2.49 -3.13 -2.69
CA GLY A 102 3.94 -3.01 -2.47
C GLY A 102 4.76 -3.87 -3.41
N ALA A 103 6.01 -4.18 -3.05
CA ALA A 103 6.89 -5.05 -3.82
C ALA A 103 8.01 -5.64 -2.95
N ILE A 104 8.76 -6.59 -3.51
CA ILE A 104 10.07 -6.97 -2.94
C ILE A 104 11.04 -5.80 -3.11
N ASN A 105 11.99 -5.68 -2.19
CA ASN A 105 12.95 -4.58 -2.06
C ASN A 105 12.30 -3.22 -1.70
N THR A 106 11.07 -3.22 -1.17
CA THR A 106 10.43 -2.02 -0.62
C THR A 106 10.19 -2.17 0.89
N VAL A 107 9.77 -1.09 1.53
CA VAL A 107 9.51 -1.06 2.98
C VAL A 107 8.13 -1.61 3.37
N ASN A 108 7.27 -1.88 2.39
CA ASN A 108 5.88 -2.27 2.59
C ASN A 108 5.48 -3.33 1.56
N ILE A 109 4.79 -4.37 2.02
CA ILE A 109 4.24 -5.41 1.16
C ILE A 109 2.90 -5.89 1.69
N VAL A 110 1.99 -6.24 0.78
CA VAL A 110 0.67 -6.82 1.03
C VAL A 110 0.55 -8.10 0.20
N LEU A 111 0.31 -9.21 0.87
CA LEU A 111 0.12 -10.54 0.30
C LEU A 111 -1.35 -10.92 0.39
N SER A 112 -1.90 -11.42 -0.71
CA SER A 112 -3.12 -12.23 -0.73
C SER A 112 -2.71 -13.69 -0.71
N ILE A 113 -3.20 -14.44 0.27
CA ILE A 113 -2.90 -15.85 0.45
C ILE A 113 -4.23 -16.59 0.36
N ALA A 114 -4.33 -17.59 -0.51
CA ALA A 114 -5.51 -18.43 -0.63
C ALA A 114 -5.14 -19.91 -0.55
N ASP A 115 -6.05 -20.72 0.00
CA ASP A 115 -5.91 -22.17 0.00
C ASP A 115 -5.93 -22.69 -1.44
N GLY A 116 -5.11 -23.69 -1.75
CA GLY A 116 -5.03 -24.26 -3.09
C GLY A 116 -6.43 -24.63 -3.63
N ASN A 117 -6.77 -24.12 -4.82
CA ASN A 117 -8.12 -24.16 -5.42
C ASN A 117 -9.16 -23.19 -4.84
N ARG A 118 -8.74 -22.09 -4.21
CA ARG A 118 -9.62 -21.00 -3.71
C ARG A 118 -10.71 -21.48 -2.76
N LYS A 119 -10.37 -22.42 -1.87
CA LYS A 119 -11.31 -22.90 -0.86
C LYS A 119 -11.61 -21.81 0.16
N PRO A 120 -12.81 -21.84 0.78
CA PRO A 120 -13.22 -20.80 1.72
C PRO A 120 -12.44 -20.83 3.03
N LEU A 121 -11.75 -21.93 3.34
CA LEU A 121 -10.98 -22.12 4.57
C LEU A 121 -9.63 -22.75 4.25
N PHE A 122 -8.59 -22.37 4.99
CA PHE A 122 -7.29 -23.01 4.93
C PHE A 122 -7.34 -24.41 5.53
N LYS A 123 -6.75 -25.40 4.85
CA LYS A 123 -6.70 -26.76 5.36
C LYS A 123 -5.55 -27.01 6.33
N SER A 124 -4.50 -26.21 6.24
CA SER A 124 -3.30 -26.31 7.05
C SER A 124 -2.89 -24.92 7.56
N ASN A 125 -2.04 -24.91 8.59
CA ASN A 125 -1.40 -23.69 9.06
C ASN A 125 -0.45 -23.17 7.98
N ILE A 126 -0.48 -21.86 7.75
CA ILE A 126 0.42 -21.18 6.82
C ILE A 126 1.32 -20.26 7.60
N LYS A 127 2.63 -20.50 7.54
CA LYS A 127 3.64 -19.63 8.11
C LYS A 127 4.11 -18.64 7.05
N VAL A 128 3.96 -17.36 7.34
CA VAL A 128 4.50 -16.26 6.55
C VAL A 128 5.71 -15.71 7.28
N THR A 129 6.87 -15.75 6.64
CA THR A 129 8.12 -15.19 7.16
C THR A 129 8.66 -14.20 6.15
N MET A 130 8.96 -12.99 6.62
CA MET A 130 9.61 -11.97 5.80
C MET A 130 10.99 -11.67 6.38
N PHE A 131 11.96 -11.54 5.48
CA PHE A 131 13.31 -11.19 5.81
C PHE A 131 13.68 -9.86 5.18
N CYS A 132 14.31 -9.03 5.98
CA CYS A 132 14.68 -7.68 5.63
C CYS A 132 16.19 -7.55 5.51
N ALA A 133 16.62 -6.57 4.71
CA ALA A 133 18.00 -6.14 4.65
C ALA A 133 18.52 -5.77 6.05
N PRO A 134 19.81 -6.01 6.36
CA PRO A 134 20.42 -5.49 7.57
C PRO A 134 20.31 -3.95 7.59
N PRO A 135 20.27 -3.32 8.77
CA PRO A 135 20.24 -1.87 8.86
C PRO A 135 21.49 -1.32 8.17
N SER A 136 21.31 -0.50 7.13
CA SER A 136 22.42 0.19 6.49
C SER A 136 23.02 1.18 7.50
N ASP A 137 24.20 0.87 8.02
CA ASP A 137 24.96 1.67 8.98
C ASP A 137 25.57 2.95 8.34
N LYS A 138 24.82 3.59 7.44
CA LYS A 138 25.19 4.86 6.81
C LYS A 138 24.58 6.03 7.58
N THR A 139 24.78 6.04 8.90
CA THR A 139 24.54 7.22 9.73
C THR A 139 25.83 7.77 10.30
N GLN A 140 26.82 8.07 9.45
CA GLN A 140 27.82 9.09 9.77
C GLN A 140 28.15 9.87 8.50
N ASN A 141 28.08 11.20 8.59
CA ASN A 141 28.51 12.18 7.58
C ASN A 141 27.51 12.56 6.48
N MET A 142 26.39 13.17 6.87
CA MET A 142 25.95 14.35 6.12
C MET A 142 26.07 15.56 7.03
N HIS A 143 27.31 16.05 7.13
CA HIS A 143 27.58 17.42 7.51
C HIS A 143 26.90 18.31 6.46
N PHE A 144 25.81 18.95 6.85
CA PHE A 144 25.01 19.80 5.98
C PHE A 144 25.78 21.10 5.71
N HIS A 145 26.67 21.08 4.70
CA HIS A 145 27.28 22.29 4.18
C HIS A 145 26.23 23.05 3.38
N ARG A 146 25.65 24.04 4.04
CA ARG A 146 24.74 25.02 3.47
C ARG A 146 25.53 25.95 2.54
N THR A 147 25.57 25.68 1.24
CA THR A 147 25.93 26.69 0.23
C THR A 147 24.66 27.19 -0.42
N SER A 148 24.22 28.35 0.08
CA SER A 148 23.27 29.23 -0.57
C SER A 148 23.93 29.77 -1.85
N ASP A 149 23.45 29.36 -3.02
CA ASP A 149 23.71 30.12 -4.24
C ASP A 149 22.39 30.53 -4.90
N ARG A 150 22.13 31.84 -4.81
CA ARG A 150 21.05 32.54 -5.49
C ARG A 150 21.50 32.87 -6.90
N THR A 151 21.22 32.01 -7.87
CA THR A 151 21.26 32.42 -9.29
C THR A 151 19.88 32.90 -9.73
N ARG A 152 19.73 34.22 -9.77
CA ARG A 152 18.61 34.92 -10.43
C ARG A 152 18.68 34.70 -11.94
N LEU A 153 17.83 33.84 -12.47
CA LEU A 153 17.58 33.77 -13.92
C LEU A 153 16.54 34.83 -14.31
N ARG A 154 17.00 35.84 -15.05
CA ARG A 154 16.14 36.82 -15.74
C ARG A 154 15.59 36.17 -17.00
N PHE A 155 14.31 35.82 -17.01
CA PHE A 155 13.60 35.35 -18.21
C PHE A 155 12.95 36.53 -18.94
N ARG A 156 13.14 36.56 -20.28
CA ARG A 156 12.58 37.56 -21.20
C ARG A 156 11.10 37.24 -21.51
N PRO A 157 10.23 38.25 -21.72
CA PRO A 157 8.77 38.08 -21.62
C PRO A 157 8.05 37.66 -22.91
N VAL A 158 8.72 37.05 -23.90
CA VAL A 158 8.11 36.88 -25.25
C VAL A 158 7.82 35.42 -25.64
N GLU A 159 8.29 34.42 -24.90
CA GLU A 159 8.01 32.98 -25.15
C GLU A 159 6.98 32.35 -24.21
N LEU A 160 6.28 33.16 -23.41
CA LEU A 160 5.34 32.70 -22.38
C LEU A 160 3.88 32.56 -22.86
N LEU A 161 3.60 32.74 -24.15
CA LEU A 161 2.23 32.70 -24.67
C LEU A 161 1.81 31.33 -25.26
N LEU A 162 2.75 30.45 -25.60
CA LEU A 162 2.45 29.14 -26.22
C LEU A 162 2.38 27.96 -25.23
N ILE A 163 2.90 28.11 -24.01
CA ILE A 163 2.85 27.07 -22.98
C ILE A 163 1.54 27.14 -22.17
N SER A 164 0.89 28.31 -22.13
CA SER A 164 -0.34 28.55 -21.37
C SER A 164 -1.59 27.87 -21.96
N LEU A 165 -1.56 27.50 -23.25
CA LEU A 165 -2.71 26.88 -23.91
C LEU A 165 -2.70 25.33 -23.85
N LEU A 166 -1.61 24.71 -23.39
CA LEU A 166 -1.51 23.25 -23.22
C LEU A 166 -1.77 22.77 -21.78
N LEU A 167 -2.08 23.67 -20.85
CA LEU A 167 -2.30 23.35 -19.42
C LEU A 167 -3.79 23.28 -19.00
N ILE A 168 -4.74 23.36 -19.94
CA ILE A 168 -6.19 23.40 -19.63
C ILE A 168 -6.88 22.02 -19.80
N SER A 169 -6.18 20.98 -20.22
CA SER A 169 -6.72 19.60 -20.24
C SER A 169 -5.97 18.70 -19.25
N GLY A 170 -6.14 19.00 -17.97
CA GLY A 170 -5.49 18.26 -16.89
C GLY A 170 -6.20 18.39 -15.55
N THR A 171 -7.51 18.59 -15.54
CA THR A 171 -8.29 18.28 -14.33
C THR A 171 -8.42 16.76 -14.26
N SER A 172 -7.33 16.09 -13.86
CA SER A 172 -7.47 14.79 -13.22
C SER A 172 -8.37 15.04 -12.02
N MET A 173 -9.60 14.54 -12.11
CA MET A 173 -10.43 14.34 -10.94
C MET A 173 -9.55 13.64 -9.91
N VAL A 174 -9.14 14.37 -8.87
CA VAL A 174 -8.66 13.73 -7.66
C VAL A 174 -9.91 13.04 -7.13
N SER A 175 -10.11 11.79 -7.52
CA SER A 175 -10.95 10.91 -6.74
C SER A 175 -10.29 10.90 -5.37
N GLY A 176 -10.90 11.60 -4.41
CA GLY A 176 -10.66 11.29 -3.02
C GLY A 176 -10.89 9.79 -2.92
N ASN A 177 -9.81 9.02 -2.82
CA ASN A 177 -9.89 7.59 -2.54
C ASN A 177 -10.34 7.49 -1.08
N SER A 178 -11.62 7.77 -0.82
CA SER A 178 -12.35 7.19 0.29
C SER A 178 -12.52 5.71 -0.06
N PHE A 179 -11.44 4.96 0.12
CA PHE A 179 -11.43 3.51 0.01
C PHE A 179 -12.17 2.95 1.23
N SER A 180 -13.50 3.03 1.19
CA SER A 180 -14.36 2.31 2.13
C SER A 180 -14.43 0.86 1.65
N VAL A 181 -13.51 0.03 2.14
CA VAL A 181 -13.57 -1.41 1.88
C VAL A 181 -14.68 -2.01 2.73
N THR A 182 -15.85 -2.24 2.12
CA THR A 182 -16.92 -3.04 2.72
C THR A 182 -16.55 -4.53 2.66
N GLY A 183 -15.87 -5.02 3.71
CA GLY A 183 -15.49 -6.41 3.89
C GLY A 183 -14.90 -6.65 5.29
N ASN A 184 -14.73 -7.91 5.70
CA ASN A 184 -14.00 -8.27 6.91
C ASN A 184 -12.50 -8.04 6.69
N ASN A 185 -12.07 -6.78 6.70
CA ASN A 185 -10.67 -6.44 6.45
C ASN A 185 -9.87 -6.55 7.72
N LEU A 186 -8.68 -7.14 7.64
CA LEU A 186 -7.76 -7.10 8.76
C LEU A 186 -7.04 -5.76 8.88
N ILE A 187 -6.95 -5.03 7.77
CA ILE A 187 -6.17 -3.81 7.66
C ILE A 187 -6.94 -2.85 6.77
N VAL A 188 -7.09 -1.61 7.22
CA VAL A 188 -7.68 -0.51 6.47
C VAL A 188 -6.64 0.61 6.39
N GLN A 189 -6.33 1.02 5.16
CA GLN A 189 -5.39 2.08 4.87
C GLN A 189 -6.13 3.27 4.27
N LEU A 190 -5.86 4.47 4.79
CA LEU A 190 -6.45 5.72 4.32
C LEU A 190 -5.31 6.68 3.94
N GLY A 191 -5.40 7.27 2.75
CA GLY A 191 -4.38 8.16 2.19
C GLY A 191 -3.25 7.43 1.46
N THR A 192 -2.22 8.18 1.06
CA THR A 192 -1.08 7.66 0.29
C THR A 192 0.13 7.52 1.19
N TYR A 193 0.64 6.30 1.33
CA TYR A 193 1.88 6.08 2.09
C TYR A 193 3.10 6.61 1.31
N ALA A 194 3.98 7.33 2.01
CA ALA A 194 5.29 7.72 1.51
C ALA A 194 6.39 7.39 2.54
N ALA A 195 7.56 6.98 2.05
CA ALA A 195 8.66 6.49 2.89
C ALA A 195 9.25 7.54 3.85
N ASN A 196 9.01 8.83 3.58
CA ASN A 196 9.44 9.95 4.42
C ASN A 196 8.46 10.30 5.55
N LEU A 197 7.25 9.72 5.57
CA LEU A 197 6.29 9.96 6.64
C LEU A 197 6.75 9.32 7.95
N LYS A 198 6.49 9.99 9.06
CA LYS A 198 6.83 9.51 10.40
C LYS A 198 5.56 9.20 11.18
N GLN A 199 5.55 8.08 11.91
CA GLN A 199 4.45 7.80 12.83
C GLN A 199 4.41 8.91 13.88
N CYS A 200 3.29 9.62 13.95
CA CYS A 200 3.06 10.71 14.89
C CYS A 200 2.01 10.34 15.94
N PHE A 201 1.23 9.29 15.71
CA PHE A 201 0.21 8.82 16.65
C PHE A 201 0.08 7.30 16.62
N TYR A 202 -0.21 6.74 17.80
CA TYR A 202 -0.56 5.34 17.99
C TYR A 202 -1.58 5.20 19.13
N GLN A 203 -2.65 4.47 18.87
CA GLN A 203 -3.60 4.05 19.90
C GLN A 203 -4.06 2.62 19.61
N ARG A 204 -4.18 1.84 20.68
CA ARG A 204 -4.82 0.52 20.63
C ARG A 204 -6.21 0.61 21.24
N ILE A 205 -7.20 0.11 20.50
CA ILE A 205 -8.56 -0.15 20.98
C ILE A 205 -8.60 -1.61 21.40
N PHE A 206 -9.01 -1.89 22.64
CA PHE A 206 -9.03 -3.25 23.15
C PHE A 206 -10.34 -3.96 22.75
N ALA A 207 -10.25 -5.29 22.59
CA ALA A 207 -11.44 -6.12 22.46
C ALA A 207 -12.38 -5.90 23.67
N GLY A 208 -13.68 -5.86 23.41
CA GLY A 208 -14.69 -5.55 24.41
C GLY A 208 -15.00 -4.06 24.58
N THR A 209 -14.27 -3.15 23.92
CA THR A 209 -14.64 -1.73 23.84
C THR A 209 -15.85 -1.53 22.92
N LEU A 210 -16.67 -0.50 23.19
CA LEU A 210 -17.84 -0.17 22.38
C LEU A 210 -17.46 0.21 20.94
N SER A 211 -18.16 -0.36 19.96
CA SER A 211 -18.03 -0.06 18.53
C SER A 211 -19.32 0.61 18.02
N PRO A 212 -19.25 1.68 17.21
CA PRO A 212 -18.03 2.28 16.64
C PRO A 212 -17.34 3.27 17.58
N GLU A 213 -16.02 3.38 17.47
CA GLU A 213 -15.19 4.34 18.20
C GLU A 213 -14.64 5.42 17.27
N THR A 214 -14.45 6.64 17.77
CA THR A 214 -13.84 7.73 17.01
C THR A 214 -12.53 8.15 17.65
N VAL A 215 -11.44 7.97 16.92
CA VAL A 215 -10.10 8.37 17.35
C VAL A 215 -9.76 9.68 16.68
N THR A 216 -9.48 10.71 17.48
CA THR A 216 -9.12 12.05 16.98
C THR A 216 -7.70 12.38 17.40
N PHE A 217 -6.91 12.85 16.46
CA PHE A 217 -5.55 13.29 16.72
C PHE A 217 -5.31 14.64 16.05
N THR A 218 -4.59 15.51 16.76
CA THR A 218 -4.09 16.79 16.28
C THR A 218 -2.59 16.84 16.54
N ASP A 219 -1.79 17.01 15.49
CA ASP A 219 -0.35 17.15 15.66
C ASP A 219 -0.01 18.53 16.25
N GLN A 220 0.66 18.52 17.40
CA GLN A 220 1.08 19.75 18.07
C GLN A 220 2.21 20.48 17.32
N ASN A 221 2.91 19.79 16.41
CA ASN A 221 3.95 20.39 15.57
C ASN A 221 3.38 21.00 14.27
N GLY A 222 2.07 20.98 14.08
CA GLY A 222 1.40 21.57 12.91
C GLY A 222 1.69 20.84 11.60
N LYS A 223 2.13 19.58 11.65
CA LYS A 223 2.38 18.77 10.45
C LYS A 223 1.08 18.12 10.00
N SER A 224 0.92 18.02 8.68
CA SER A 224 -0.25 17.37 8.11
C SER A 224 -0.19 15.85 8.31
N ILE A 225 -1.36 15.25 8.52
CA ILE A 225 -1.53 13.80 8.65
C ILE A 225 -1.79 13.25 7.26
N ASN A 226 -0.84 12.50 6.70
CA ASN A 226 -0.88 12.07 5.29
C ASN A 226 -1.38 10.64 5.11
N PHE A 227 -1.19 9.79 6.12
CA PHE A 227 -1.51 8.38 6.01
C PHE A 227 -1.99 7.82 7.36
N VAL A 228 -3.02 6.98 7.31
CA VAL A 228 -3.57 6.28 8.49
C VAL A 228 -3.69 4.80 8.16
N THR A 229 -3.28 3.95 9.10
CA THR A 229 -3.52 2.50 9.04
C THR A 229 -4.23 2.05 10.29
N VAL A 230 -5.24 1.19 10.10
CA VAL A 230 -6.03 0.56 11.16
C VAL A 230 -5.93 -0.94 10.96
N GLU A 231 -5.35 -1.65 11.92
CA GLU A 231 -5.07 -3.09 11.82
C GLU A 231 -5.66 -3.85 13.02
N THR A 232 -6.20 -5.04 12.79
CA THR A 232 -6.61 -5.97 13.85
C THR A 232 -5.50 -6.97 14.16
N ASP A 233 -5.34 -7.31 15.43
CA ASP A 233 -4.31 -8.24 15.91
C ASP A 233 -4.62 -9.72 15.68
N GLN A 234 -5.88 -10.08 15.36
CA GLN A 234 -6.32 -11.47 15.16
C GLN A 234 -6.74 -11.78 13.71
N ALA A 235 -6.92 -13.06 13.42
CA ALA A 235 -7.40 -13.57 12.13
C ALA A 235 -8.89 -13.28 11.88
N ILE A 236 -9.32 -13.29 10.61
CA ILE A 236 -10.66 -12.88 10.10
C ILE A 236 -11.82 -13.66 10.75
N ASP A 237 -11.53 -14.79 11.39
CA ASP A 237 -12.52 -15.70 11.99
C ASP A 237 -13.34 -15.03 13.11
N TYR A 238 -12.79 -14.00 13.75
CA TYR A 238 -13.43 -13.19 14.81
C TYR A 238 -13.82 -11.78 14.33
N GLY A 239 -14.01 -11.59 13.02
CA GLY A 239 -14.33 -10.28 12.43
C GLY A 239 -13.11 -9.44 12.06
N GLY A 240 -13.31 -8.49 11.15
CA GLY A 240 -12.35 -7.48 10.74
C GLY A 240 -12.67 -6.09 11.27
N VAL A 241 -12.08 -5.08 10.62
CA VAL A 241 -12.23 -3.67 10.93
C VAL A 241 -12.62 -2.88 9.68
N SER A 242 -13.41 -1.84 9.90
CA SER A 242 -13.72 -0.79 8.93
C SER A 242 -13.33 0.54 9.53
N ALA A 243 -12.74 1.41 8.72
CA ALA A 243 -12.35 2.74 9.16
C ALA A 243 -12.71 3.77 8.07
N THR A 244 -13.17 4.93 8.51
CA THR A 244 -13.55 6.05 7.63
C THR A 244 -13.12 7.36 8.27
N VAL A 245 -12.68 8.32 7.46
CA VAL A 245 -12.42 9.68 7.94
C VAL A 245 -13.75 10.32 8.37
N ALA A 246 -13.85 10.69 9.64
CA ALA A 246 -15.02 11.36 10.21
C ALA A 246 -14.90 12.89 10.10
N SER A 247 -13.68 13.42 10.23
CA SER A 247 -13.39 14.85 10.06
C SER A 247 -11.92 15.06 9.68
N GLY A 248 -11.62 16.23 9.11
CA GLY A 248 -10.31 16.54 8.55
C GLY A 248 -10.12 16.00 7.13
N THR A 249 -9.02 16.40 6.50
CA THR A 249 -8.61 15.95 5.17
C THR A 249 -7.18 15.47 5.25
N LEU A 250 -6.94 14.22 4.84
CA LEU A 250 -5.58 13.68 4.79
C LEU A 250 -4.72 14.54 3.86
N GLU A 251 -3.41 14.55 4.12
CA GLU A 251 -2.39 15.33 3.41
C GLU A 251 -2.38 16.83 3.71
N THR A 252 -3.53 17.42 4.05
CA THR A 252 -3.64 18.88 4.27
C THR A 252 -3.93 19.27 5.72
N SER A 253 -4.64 18.43 6.46
CA SER A 253 -5.07 18.78 7.82
C SER A 253 -4.06 18.33 8.87
N THR A 254 -3.85 19.18 9.88
CA THR A 254 -3.06 18.88 11.08
C THR A 254 -3.86 18.12 12.14
N SER A 255 -5.18 18.05 11.95
CA SER A 255 -6.12 17.30 12.79
C SER A 255 -7.00 16.41 11.92
N VAL A 256 -7.15 15.15 12.33
CA VAL A 256 -8.00 14.17 11.65
C VAL A 256 -8.72 13.32 12.70
N SER A 257 -10.01 13.10 12.50
CA SER A 257 -10.80 12.12 13.25
C SER A 257 -11.12 10.93 12.37
N ILE A 258 -10.86 9.72 12.88
CA ILE A 258 -11.14 8.46 12.19
C ILE A 258 -12.20 7.71 12.98
N ARG A 259 -13.32 7.38 12.31
CA ARG A 259 -14.36 6.51 12.85
C ARG A 259 -14.03 5.08 12.49
N ILE A 260 -13.96 4.22 13.50
CA ILE A 260 -13.53 2.83 13.41
C ILE A 260 -14.68 1.96 13.89
N SER A 261 -15.00 0.91 13.15
CA SER A 261 -16.05 -0.05 13.50
C SER A 261 -15.57 -1.47 13.25
N THR A 262 -16.01 -2.39 14.09
CA THR A 262 -15.84 -3.82 13.84
C THR A 262 -16.68 -4.29 12.64
N ALA A 263 -16.21 -5.31 11.92
CA ALA A 263 -16.87 -5.90 10.76
C ALA A 263 -16.97 -7.44 10.93
N PRO A 264 -18.15 -8.07 10.94
CA PRO A 264 -19.48 -7.48 10.83
C PRO A 264 -19.79 -6.56 12.02
N ARG A 265 -20.69 -5.59 11.82
CA ARG A 265 -21.01 -4.59 12.85
C ARG A 265 -21.58 -5.27 14.09
N THR A 266 -20.83 -5.19 15.18
CA THR A 266 -21.22 -5.59 16.53
C THR A 266 -21.10 -4.42 17.49
N ALA A 267 -21.80 -4.52 18.62
CA ALA A 267 -21.81 -3.48 19.66
C ALA A 267 -20.43 -3.30 20.32
N LEU A 268 -19.61 -4.36 20.33
CA LEU A 268 -18.25 -4.35 20.86
C LEU A 268 -17.24 -4.74 19.78
N PHE A 269 -16.01 -4.23 19.88
CA PHE A 269 -14.87 -4.72 19.12
C PHE A 269 -14.56 -6.17 19.54
N GLN A 270 -14.42 -7.05 18.54
CA GLN A 270 -14.16 -8.48 18.78
C GLN A 270 -12.65 -8.77 18.92
N ASN A 271 -11.81 -7.94 18.30
CA ASN A 271 -10.35 -8.04 18.32
C ASN A 271 -9.74 -6.74 18.83
N ASN A 272 -8.46 -6.76 19.20
CA ASN A 272 -7.76 -5.51 19.45
C ASN A 272 -7.47 -4.83 18.10
N VAL A 273 -7.58 -3.51 18.08
CA VAL A 273 -7.38 -2.71 16.87
C VAL A 273 -6.29 -1.68 17.12
N ASP A 274 -5.24 -1.74 16.31
CA ASP A 274 -4.14 -0.79 16.29
C ASP A 274 -4.44 0.32 15.28
N VAL A 275 -4.48 1.56 15.77
CA VAL A 275 -4.63 2.77 14.96
C VAL A 275 -3.28 3.49 14.93
N ARG A 276 -2.73 3.68 13.74
CA ARG A 276 -1.47 4.42 13.52
C ARG A 276 -1.70 5.53 12.52
N MET A 277 -1.25 6.73 12.87
CA MET A 277 -1.26 7.88 11.94
C MET A 277 0.17 8.34 11.67
N PHE A 278 0.39 8.76 10.43
CA PHE A 278 1.69 9.17 9.92
C PHE A 278 1.60 10.60 9.38
N CYS A 279 2.49 11.44 9.88
CA CYS A 279 2.55 12.84 9.55
C CYS A 279 3.67 13.13 8.55
N ALA A 280 3.57 14.29 7.89
CA ALA A 280 4.64 14.87 7.09
C ALA A 280 5.97 14.95 7.90
N PRO A 281 7.14 14.90 7.24
CA PRO A 281 8.46 14.81 7.88
C PRO A 281 8.81 15.94 8.86
#